data_AF-A0A392UJK1-F1
#
_entry.id   AF-A0A392UJK1-F1
#
_cell.length_a   1.000
_cell.length_b   1.000
_cell.length_c   1.000
_cell.angle_alpha   90.00
_cell.angle_beta   90.00
_cell.angle_gamma   90.00
#
_symmetry.space_group_name_H-M   'P 1'
#
loop_
_entity.id
_entity.type
_entity.pdbx_description
1 polymer ?
#
loop_
_entity_poly.entity_id
_entity_poly.type
_entity_poly.pdbx_seq_one_letter_code
_entity_poly.pdbx_strand_id
1 'polypeptide(L)' 'MGCSMPNRAAPVSAHQDVESAQMYRALEERLKAVEGFSAYGVDALDICLVPDVVIPPKFKVPDFEKYK' A
#
# COMPACT_ATOMS: atom_id res chain seq x y z
N MET A 1 -45.91 7.87 41.74
CA MET A 1 -45.66 8.56 40.46
C MET A 1 -44.17 8.45 40.18
N GLY A 2 -43.74 7.47 39.37
CA GLY A 2 -42.34 7.29 39.03
C GLY A 2 -42.03 8.03 37.73
N CYS A 3 -41.17 9.04 37.78
CA CYS A 3 -40.64 9.66 36.57
C CYS A 3 -39.60 8.72 35.95
N SER A 4 -39.95 8.10 34.83
CA SER A 4 -38.99 7.40 33.99
C SER A 4 -38.05 8.43 33.36
N MET A 5 -36.75 8.33 33.65
CA MET A 5 -35.73 9.14 32.98
C MET A 5 -35.40 8.50 31.63
N PRO A 6 -35.36 9.27 30.52
CA PRO A 6 -34.95 8.73 29.23
C PRO A 6 -33.46 8.40 29.26
N ASN A 7 -33.10 7.16 28.91
CA ASN A 7 -31.71 6.76 28.75
C ASN A 7 -31.14 7.45 27.49
N ARG A 8 -30.22 8.40 27.67
CA ARG A 8 -29.45 8.95 26.56
C ARG A 8 -28.43 7.91 26.10
N ALA A 9 -28.85 7.02 25.20
CA ALA A 9 -27.94 6.16 24.46
C ALA A 9 -27.15 7.04 23.48
N ALA A 10 -25.93 7.40 23.84
CA ALA A 10 -24.99 8.00 22.90
C ALA A 10 -24.57 6.93 21.87
N PRO A 11 -24.53 7.26 20.56
CA PRO A 11 -24.05 6.32 19.55
C PRO A 11 -22.54 6.18 19.66
N VAL A 12 -22.07 5.19 20.42
CA VAL A 12 -20.64 4.90 20.64
C VAL A 12 -19.94 4.35 19.37
N SER A 13 -20.70 4.07 18.30
CA SER A 13 -20.20 3.41 17.09
C SER A 13 -19.71 4.37 15.99
N ALA A 14 -20.11 5.64 16.00
CA ALA A 14 -19.75 6.57 14.92
C ALA A 14 -18.29 7.03 14.99
N HIS A 15 -17.66 6.96 16.16
CA HIS A 15 -16.26 7.39 16.33
C HIS A 15 -15.26 6.39 15.76
N GLN A 16 -15.54 5.08 15.82
CA GLN A 16 -14.56 4.05 15.41
C GLN A 16 -14.41 3.96 13.88
N ASP A 17 -15.49 4.16 13.14
CA ASP A 17 -15.52 4.11 11.67
C ASP A 17 -14.80 5.32 11.04
N VAL A 18 -14.91 6.49 11.67
CA VAL A 18 -14.21 7.71 11.22
C VAL A 18 -12.71 7.60 11.45
N GLU A 19 -12.29 7.05 12.59
CA GLU A 19 -10.86 6.84 12.90
C GLU A 19 -10.21 5.80 11.98
N SER A 20 -10.90 4.69 11.70
CA SER A 20 -10.37 3.66 10.79
C SER A 20 -10.20 4.20 9.37
N ALA A 21 -11.17 4.95 8.85
CA ALA A 21 -11.09 5.58 7.54
C ALA A 21 -9.92 6.57 7.44
N GLN A 22 -9.66 7.35 8.49
CA GLN A 22 -8.52 8.27 8.53
C GLN A 22 -7.18 7.52 8.55
N MET A 23 -7.10 6.42 9.30
CA MET A 23 -5.91 5.57 9.37
C MET A 23 -5.60 4.92 8.01
N TYR A 24 -6.64 4.44 7.31
CA TYR A 24 -6.51 3.91 5.95
C TYR A 24 -6.01 4.97 4.97
N ARG A 25 -6.54 6.20 5.03
CA ARG A 25 -6.06 7.30 4.16
C ARG A 25 -4.61 7.65 4.44
N ALA A 26 -4.19 7.73 5.70
CA ALA A 26 -2.80 8.00 6.06
C ALA A 26 -1.85 6.88 5.58
N LEU A 27 -2.31 5.63 5.61
CA LEU A 27 -1.57 4.49 5.06
C LEU A 27 -1.42 4.61 3.54
N GLU A 28 -2.49 4.91 2.81
CA GLU A 28 -2.46 5.10 1.36
C GLU A 28 -1.53 6.26 0.94
N GLU A 29 -1.57 7.38 1.66
CA GLU A 29 -0.70 8.53 1.39
C GLU A 29 0.78 8.17 1.58
N ARG A 30 1.11 7.42 2.63
CA ARG A 30 2.47 6.92 2.89
C ARG A 30 2.92 5.91 1.84
N LEU A 31 2.04 5.01 1.42
CA LEU A 31 2.35 4.05 0.36
C LEU A 31 2.62 4.77 -0.96
N LYS A 32 1.80 5.75 -1.35
CA LYS A 32 2.03 6.57 -2.55
C LYS A 32 3.33 7.37 -2.49
N ALA A 33 3.74 7.82 -1.31
CA ALA A 33 5.02 8.52 -1.15
C ALA A 33 6.24 7.60 -1.30
N VAL A 34 6.07 6.30 -1.05
CA VAL A 34 7.12 5.26 -1.14
C VAL A 34 7.07 4.51 -2.47
N GLU A 35 5.90 4.46 -3.11
CA GLU A 35 5.69 4.00 -4.47
C GLU A 35 6.47 4.95 -5.39
N GLY A 36 7.74 4.62 -5.61
CA GLY A 36 8.62 5.31 -6.54
C GLY A 36 8.09 5.20 -7.96
N PHE A 37 8.95 5.44 -8.95
CA PHE A 37 8.56 5.20 -10.34
C PHE A 37 8.14 3.72 -10.48
N SER A 38 6.86 3.48 -10.78
CA SER A 38 6.35 2.16 -11.15
C SER A 38 7.23 1.65 -12.30
N ALA A 39 8.17 0.76 -11.99
CA ALA A 39 9.13 0.23 -12.96
C ALA A 39 8.46 -0.70 -14.00
N TYR A 40 7.13 -0.82 -13.96
CA TYR A 40 6.32 -1.42 -15.01
C TYR A 40 6.46 -0.58 -16.29
N GLY A 41 7.52 -0.86 -17.06
CA GLY A 41 7.86 -0.18 -18.32
C GLY A 41 9.23 0.51 -18.34
N VAL A 42 10.02 0.43 -17.27
CA VAL A 42 11.40 0.95 -17.24
C VAL A 42 12.34 -0.13 -17.77
N ASP A 43 13.21 0.23 -18.71
CA ASP A 43 14.17 -0.72 -19.27
C ASP A 43 15.15 -1.17 -18.17
N ALA A 44 15.61 -2.42 -18.23
CA ALA A 44 16.57 -2.97 -17.26
C ALA A 44 17.88 -2.15 -17.22
N LEU A 45 18.17 -1.42 -18.30
CA LEU A 45 19.28 -0.49 -18.42
C LEU A 45 19.08 0.80 -17.63
N ASP A 46 17.85 1.31 -17.54
CA ASP A 46 17.52 2.55 -16.81
C ASP A 46 17.57 2.37 -15.29
N ILE A 47 17.41 1.13 -14.81
CA ILE A 47 17.51 0.75 -13.38
C ILE A 47 18.91 0.27 -12.98
N CYS A 48 19.87 0.25 -13.90
CA CYS A 48 21.18 -0.33 -13.61
C CYS A 48 22.02 0.61 -12.73
N LEU A 49 22.35 0.15 -11.52
CA LEU A 49 23.21 0.90 -10.58
C LEU A 49 24.66 1.03 -11.09
N VAL A 50 25.05 0.16 -12.02
CA VAL A 50 26.37 0.14 -12.64
C VAL A 50 26.23 0.62 -14.09
N PRO A 51 26.86 1.74 -14.47
CA PRO A 51 26.61 2.40 -15.76
C PRO A 51 27.10 1.62 -16.99
N ASP A 52 27.98 0.62 -16.83
CA ASP A 52 28.57 -0.16 -17.94
C ASP A 52 28.05 -1.60 -18.02
N VAL A 53 26.86 -1.88 -17.47
CA VAL A 53 26.28 -3.22 -17.54
C VAL A 53 25.81 -3.53 -18.95
N VAL A 54 26.53 -4.44 -19.61
CA VAL A 54 26.12 -5.04 -20.88
C VAL A 54 25.44 -6.36 -20.59
N ILE A 55 24.12 -6.45 -20.83
CA ILE A 55 23.40 -7.72 -20.78
C ILE A 55 23.86 -8.58 -21.97
N PRO A 56 24.45 -9.77 -21.75
CA PRO A 56 24.85 -10.62 -22.86
C PRO A 56 23.64 -10.99 -23.74
N PRO A 57 23.76 -10.99 -25.08
CA PRO A 57 22.65 -11.34 -25.99
C PRO A 57 22.07 -12.75 -25.79
N LYS A 58 22.80 -13.61 -25.07
CA LYS A 58 22.43 -14.99 -24.75
C LYS A 58 21.97 -15.15 -23.30
N PHE A 59 21.72 -14.05 -22.59
CA PHE A 59 21.20 -14.09 -21.24
C PHE A 59 19.79 -14.69 -21.27
N LYS A 60 19.68 -15.95 -20.85
CA LYS A 60 18.39 -16.60 -20.67
C LYS A 60 17.84 -16.18 -19.32
N VAL A 61 16.59 -15.72 -19.29
CA VAL A 61 15.86 -15.60 -18.04
C VAL A 61 15.73 -17.01 -17.48
N PRO A 62 16.19 -17.30 -16.25
CA PRO A 62 15.94 -18.59 -15.62
C PRO A 62 14.44 -18.82 -15.49
N ASP A 63 13.98 -20.05 -15.69
CA ASP A 63 12.62 -20.41 -15.30
C ASP A 63 12.52 -20.33 -13.78
N PHE A 64 11.94 -19.24 -13.29
CA PHE A 64 11.67 -19.08 -11.86
C PHE A 64 10.43 -19.91 -11.50
N GLU A 65 10.65 -21.03 -10.80
CA GLU A 65 9.55 -21.65 -10.06
C GLU A 65 9.08 -20.67 -9.00
N LYS A 66 7.83 -20.23 -9.12
CA LYS A 66 7.18 -19.47 -8.04
C LYS A 66 7.18 -20.35 -6.79
N TYR A 67 7.62 -19.80 -5.66
CA TYR A 67 7.56 -20.48 -4.36
C TYR A 67 6.15 -21.08 -4.15
N LYS A 68 6.10 -22.39 -3.85
CA LYS A 68 4.86 -23.13 -3.58
C LYS A 68 4.22 -22.71 -2.26
#